data_AF-A0A2M4BUX2-F1
#
_entry.id   AF-A0A2M4BUX2-F1
#
_cell.length_a   1.000
_cell.length_b   1.000
_cell.length_c   1.000
_cell.angle_alpha   90.00
_cell.angle_beta   90.00
_cell.angle_gamma   90.00
#
_symmetry.space_group_name_H-M   'P 1'
#
loop_
_entity.id
_entity.type
_entity.pdbx_description
1 polymer ?
#
loop_
_entity_poly.entity_id
_entity_poly.type
_entity_poly.pdbx_seq_one_letter_code
_entity_poly.pdbx_strand_id
1 'polypeptide(L)'
;VTLLGVVALLGYTTIVLAAEQTLDDLFNQVLPTITSQKGPCEGDAVCVQKFLCTNVTTSGVGVIDIRFSDDNPCVHYLLQCCNPEDIIEDPDGGNGDGGNGDGGNGGDGGNGGGGDNGGKVTPKPTPPTPEPRSTGCGIRNTHGISFRITGAKDNETEYGEFPWMMSILKTQEVLGQMNENVYQCGGSLIHSQVVLTAAHCLNKIRASELKVRAGEWDTKTTIEMYPYQDRSVVEFVLHPDYYDGGLHNDVALLFLDSPFQLNKIIQPVCLPPQDATFDYETCFATGWGKNLYGKPGIYQTILKKIDL
;
A
#
# COMPACT_ATOMS: atom_id res chain seq x y z
N VAL A 1 -27.80 44.33 12.96
CA VAL A 1 -28.45 44.30 11.63
C VAL A 1 -29.30 43.04 11.59
N THR A 2 -30.50 43.11 12.16
CA THR A 2 -31.80 43.03 11.45
C THR A 2 -32.05 41.68 10.77
N LEU A 3 -33.08 40.99 11.29
CA LEU A 3 -34.07 40.12 10.63
C LEU A 3 -33.73 39.56 9.24
N LEU A 4 -33.94 38.25 9.06
CA LEU A 4 -35.13 37.75 8.33
C LEU A 4 -35.26 36.24 8.51
N GLY A 5 -36.25 35.83 9.31
CA GLY A 5 -36.78 34.47 9.29
C GLY A 5 -37.69 34.29 8.08
N VAL A 6 -37.52 33.20 7.35
CA VAL A 6 -38.47 32.76 6.33
C VAL A 6 -39.30 31.64 6.93
N VAL A 7 -40.58 31.93 7.14
CA VAL A 7 -41.63 30.98 7.49
C VAL A 7 -42.07 30.28 6.21
N ALA A 8 -41.94 28.95 6.16
CA ALA A 8 -42.67 28.10 5.23
C ALA A 8 -43.53 27.13 6.04
N LEU A 9 -44.85 27.37 6.05
CA LEU A 9 -45.85 26.45 6.58
C LEU A 9 -46.47 25.70 5.40
N LEU A 10 -46.19 24.39 5.28
CA LEU A 10 -47.10 23.41 4.69
C LEU A 10 -46.83 22.02 5.32
N GLY A 11 -47.79 21.53 6.10
CA GLY A 11 -48.06 20.09 6.25
C GLY A 11 -47.42 19.33 7.41
N TYR A 12 -48.10 19.33 8.55
CA TYR A 12 -48.14 18.28 9.59
C TYR A 12 -46.85 17.51 9.91
N THR A 13 -46.05 18.00 10.86
CA THR A 13 -45.61 17.30 12.09
C THR A 13 -44.87 18.33 12.96
N THR A 14 -45.32 18.57 14.19
CA THR A 14 -44.61 19.42 15.16
C THR A 14 -43.42 18.63 15.71
N ILE A 15 -42.21 18.90 15.23
CA ILE A 15 -40.99 18.44 15.90
C ILE A 15 -40.55 19.58 16.82
N VAL A 16 -40.63 19.33 18.12
CA VAL A 16 -40.02 20.19 19.15
C VAL A 16 -38.51 20.00 19.05
N LEU A 17 -37.78 21.00 18.52
CA LEU A 17 -36.34 21.06 18.64
C LEU A 17 -36.00 21.56 20.04
N ALA A 18 -35.62 20.64 20.92
CA ALA A 18 -34.98 20.92 22.19
C ALA A 18 -33.51 20.49 22.14
N ALA A 19 -32.67 21.35 22.72
CA ALA A 19 -31.23 21.22 22.97
C ALA A 19 -30.30 21.49 21.77
N GLU A 20 -29.59 22.61 21.88
CA GLU A 20 -28.28 22.84 21.26
C GLU A 20 -27.34 21.69 21.64
N GLN A 21 -27.02 20.83 20.68
CA GLN A 21 -25.89 19.90 20.81
C GLN A 21 -24.65 20.58 20.24
N THR A 22 -23.60 20.62 21.04
CA THR A 22 -22.30 21.13 20.61
C THR A 22 -21.58 20.06 19.77
N LEU A 23 -20.60 20.44 18.96
CA LEU A 23 -19.80 19.50 18.14
C LEU A 23 -19.13 18.40 18.98
N ASP A 24 -18.91 18.64 20.27
CA ASP A 24 -18.40 17.66 21.23
C ASP A 24 -19.41 16.55 21.60
N ASP A 25 -20.72 16.83 21.50
CA ASP A 25 -21.78 15.84 21.78
C ASP A 25 -21.94 14.81 20.65
N LEU A 26 -21.63 15.19 19.40
CA LEU A 26 -21.62 14.28 18.25
C LEU A 26 -20.38 13.38 18.24
N PHE A 27 -19.26 13.87 18.74
CA PHE A 27 -18.01 13.10 18.82
C PHE A 27 -18.10 11.94 19.83
N ASN A 28 -18.87 12.13 20.91
CA ASN A 28 -19.06 11.14 21.98
C ASN A 28 -20.16 10.08 21.71
N GLN A 29 -20.93 10.19 20.62
CA GLN A 29 -21.88 9.15 20.21
C GLN A 29 -21.30 8.13 19.20
N VAL A 30 -20.11 8.40 18.66
CA VAL A 30 -19.46 7.56 17.62
C VAL A 30 -18.21 6.85 18.13
N LEU A 31 -17.74 7.16 19.35
CA LEU A 31 -16.68 6.39 20.01
C LEU A 31 -17.27 5.74 21.27
N PRO A 32 -17.33 4.40 21.36
CA PRO A 32 -17.68 3.78 22.62
C PRO A 32 -16.64 4.20 23.66
N THR A 33 -17.13 4.66 24.80
CA THR A 33 -16.38 4.88 26.03
C THR A 33 -15.36 3.76 26.19
N ILE A 34 -14.07 4.12 26.31
CA ILE A 34 -12.98 3.18 26.63
C ILE A 34 -13.24 2.66 28.04
N THR A 35 -14.15 1.71 28.13
CA THR A 35 -14.22 0.72 29.18
C THR A 35 -13.31 -0.40 28.74
N SER A 36 -12.44 -0.85 29.65
CA SER A 36 -11.56 -2.01 29.51
C SER A 36 -12.36 -3.27 29.17
N GLN A 37 -12.83 -3.38 27.93
CA GLN A 37 -13.21 -4.64 27.34
C GLN A 37 -11.93 -5.28 26.86
N LYS A 38 -11.59 -6.40 27.51
CA LYS A 38 -10.62 -7.39 27.05
C LYS A 38 -10.79 -7.52 25.53
N GLY A 39 -9.73 -7.23 24.77
CA GLY A 39 -9.76 -7.32 23.31
C GLY A 39 -10.14 -8.74 22.84
N PRO A 40 -10.24 -9.00 21.53
CA PRO A 40 -10.56 -10.34 21.04
C PRO A 40 -9.50 -11.39 21.41
N CYS A 41 -8.34 -10.94 21.87
CA CYS A 41 -7.24 -11.75 22.35
C CYS A 41 -7.41 -12.17 23.81
N GLU A 42 -6.87 -13.34 24.17
CA GLU A 42 -6.80 -13.77 25.56
C GLU A 42 -5.79 -12.92 26.36
N GLY A 43 -6.08 -12.70 27.65
CA GLY A 43 -5.19 -11.94 28.54
C GLY A 43 -5.05 -10.46 28.19
N ASP A 44 -3.82 -9.95 28.29
CA ASP A 44 -3.43 -8.56 27.97
C ASP A 44 -2.92 -8.41 26.53
N ALA A 45 -3.00 -9.47 25.72
CA ALA A 45 -2.57 -9.45 24.34
C ALA A 45 -3.43 -8.51 23.50
N VAL A 46 -2.82 -7.92 22.47
CA VAL A 46 -3.46 -6.99 21.54
C VAL A 46 -3.25 -7.46 20.10
N CYS A 47 -4.19 -7.15 19.20
CA CYS A 47 -4.02 -7.43 17.78
C CYS A 47 -3.01 -6.46 17.17
N VAL A 48 -1.90 -7.01 16.66
CA VAL A 48 -0.86 -6.26 15.95
C VAL A 48 -0.57 -6.90 14.60
N GLN A 49 0.08 -6.15 13.71
CA GLN A 49 0.60 -6.72 12.47
C GLN A 49 1.58 -7.84 12.79
N LYS A 50 1.46 -8.96 12.08
CA LYS A 50 2.26 -10.18 12.34
C LYS A 50 3.77 -9.94 12.35
N PHE A 51 4.26 -8.98 11.56
CA PHE A 51 5.69 -8.65 11.50
C PHE A 51 6.20 -7.83 12.69
N LEU A 52 5.31 -7.27 13.52
CA LEU A 52 5.64 -6.51 14.73
C LEU A 52 5.68 -7.39 15.98
N CYS A 53 5.53 -8.71 15.87
CA CYS A 53 5.46 -9.59 17.03
C CYS A 53 6.53 -10.70 16.96
N THR A 54 7.37 -10.78 18.00
CA THR A 54 8.50 -11.74 18.06
C THR A 54 8.07 -13.17 18.42
N ASN A 55 6.99 -13.33 19.18
CA ASN A 55 6.59 -14.60 19.76
C ASN A 55 5.67 -15.36 18.80
N VAL A 56 6.25 -15.80 17.67
CA VAL A 56 5.58 -16.72 16.76
C VAL A 56 5.65 -18.10 17.41
N THR A 57 4.65 -18.43 18.22
CA THR A 57 4.49 -19.77 18.78
C THR A 57 4.52 -20.81 17.66
N THR A 58 5.30 -21.85 17.91
CA THR A 58 5.81 -22.85 16.97
C THR A 58 4.72 -23.69 16.30
N SER A 59 4.58 -23.58 14.97
CA SER A 59 4.26 -24.72 14.06
C SER A 59 4.37 -24.39 12.55
N GLY A 60 4.55 -23.12 12.14
CA GLY A 60 4.73 -22.74 10.74
C GLY A 60 5.43 -21.39 10.55
N VAL A 61 6.76 -21.38 10.61
CA VAL A 61 7.60 -20.16 10.52
C VAL A 61 7.22 -19.34 9.28
N GLY A 62 6.72 -18.13 9.51
CA GLY A 62 6.45 -17.16 8.45
C GLY A 62 5.45 -17.64 7.40
N VAL A 63 4.44 -18.45 7.76
CA VAL A 63 3.35 -18.83 6.84
C VAL A 63 2.03 -18.19 7.30
N ILE A 64 1.30 -17.55 6.37
CA ILE A 64 -0.01 -16.95 6.62
C ILE A 64 -1.07 -17.66 5.78
N ASP A 65 -2.12 -18.17 6.43
CA ASP A 65 -3.33 -18.60 5.70
C ASP A 65 -4.13 -17.35 5.32
N ILE A 66 -4.31 -17.14 4.01
CA ILE A 66 -5.08 -16.00 3.48
C ILE A 66 -6.59 -16.27 3.47
N ARG A 67 -7.02 -17.49 3.81
CA ARG A 67 -8.43 -17.78 4.05
C ARG A 67 -8.76 -17.23 5.43
N PHE A 68 -9.82 -16.44 5.51
CA PHE A 68 -10.37 -16.07 6.80
C PHE A 68 -10.75 -17.36 7.56
N SER A 69 -10.03 -17.65 8.64
CA SER A 69 -10.38 -18.73 9.55
C SER A 69 -11.04 -18.12 10.77
N ASP A 70 -12.14 -18.72 11.22
CA ASP A 70 -12.84 -18.33 12.46
C ASP A 70 -11.93 -18.48 13.70
N ASP A 71 -10.80 -19.15 13.55
CA ASP A 71 -9.78 -19.34 14.60
C ASP A 71 -8.83 -18.13 14.75
N ASN A 72 -8.89 -17.11 13.87
CA ASN A 72 -8.14 -15.87 14.08
C ASN A 72 -9.00 -14.88 14.90
N PRO A 73 -8.70 -14.66 16.20
CA PRO A 73 -9.41 -13.67 17.01
C PRO A 73 -9.27 -12.25 16.44
N CYS A 74 -8.21 -11.97 15.69
CA CYS A 74 -8.08 -10.73 14.95
C CYS A 74 -8.82 -10.83 13.62
N VAL A 75 -9.74 -9.89 13.35
CA VAL A 75 -10.61 -9.83 12.16
C VAL A 75 -9.90 -9.66 10.80
N HIS A 76 -8.57 -9.84 10.75
CA HIS A 76 -7.76 -9.69 9.55
C HIS A 76 -6.60 -10.70 9.54
N TYR A 77 -6.34 -11.36 8.40
CA TYR A 77 -5.35 -12.45 8.27
C TYR A 77 -3.88 -11.99 8.44
N LEU A 78 -3.61 -10.69 8.25
CA LEU A 78 -2.30 -10.05 8.55
C LEU A 78 -2.12 -9.64 10.02
N LEU A 79 -3.14 -9.78 10.85
CA LEU A 79 -3.08 -9.47 12.28
C LEU A 79 -2.98 -10.75 13.10
N GLN A 80 -2.33 -10.66 14.25
CA GLN A 80 -2.31 -11.69 15.28
C GLN A 80 -2.32 -11.08 16.68
N CYS A 81 -2.78 -11.84 17.66
CA CYS A 81 -2.62 -11.49 19.07
C CYS A 81 -1.16 -11.55 19.47
N CYS A 82 -0.66 -10.49 20.11
CA CYS A 82 0.69 -10.38 20.63
C CYS A 82 0.67 -9.78 22.04
N ASN A 83 1.47 -10.33 22.95
CA ASN A 83 1.63 -9.73 24.26
C ASN A 83 2.44 -8.42 24.14
N PRO A 84 2.14 -7.39 24.93
CA PRO A 84 2.86 -6.11 24.87
C PRO A 84 4.39 -6.21 24.95
N GLU A 85 4.90 -7.18 25.70
CA GLU A 85 6.34 -7.46 25.86
C GLU A 85 7.01 -8.09 24.64
N ASP A 86 6.23 -8.68 23.73
CA ASP A 86 6.72 -9.36 22.52
C ASP A 86 6.61 -8.45 21.27
N ILE A 87 6.02 -7.26 21.42
CA ILE A 87 5.84 -6.28 20.34
C ILE A 87 7.17 -5.57 20.07
N ILE A 88 7.59 -5.59 18.80
CA ILE A 88 8.73 -4.85 18.29
C ILE A 88 8.25 -3.45 17.91
N GLU A 89 8.94 -2.41 18.37
CA GLU A 89 8.70 -1.04 17.89
C GLU A 89 9.17 -0.91 16.43
N ASP A 90 8.27 -0.46 15.55
CA ASP A 90 8.58 -0.14 14.15
C ASP A 90 9.60 1.01 14.10
N PRO A 91 10.78 0.83 13.46
CA PRO A 91 11.77 1.89 13.37
C PRO A 91 11.40 3.07 12.47
N ASP A 92 10.34 2.99 11.64
CA ASP A 92 10.05 3.98 10.58
C ASP A 92 8.70 4.72 10.72
N GLY A 93 8.13 4.79 11.94
CA GLY A 93 6.95 5.60 12.25
C GLY A 93 7.18 7.11 12.18
N GLY A 94 7.37 7.64 10.97
CA GLY A 94 7.56 9.06 10.70
C GLY A 94 6.28 9.87 10.87
N ASN A 95 6.19 10.65 11.95
CA ASN A 95 5.41 11.88 11.97
C ASN A 95 6.25 12.96 11.28
N GLY A 96 5.83 13.37 10.08
CA GLY A 96 6.31 14.60 9.47
C GLY A 96 5.69 15.80 10.17
N ASP A 97 6.53 16.73 10.63
CA ASP A 97 6.19 18.14 10.59
C ASP A 97 7.44 19.02 10.44
N GLY A 98 7.33 19.95 9.49
CA GLY A 98 7.91 21.29 9.46
C GLY A 98 9.38 21.50 9.82
N GLY A 99 10.20 21.72 8.80
CA GLY A 99 11.53 22.31 8.96
C GLY A 99 11.53 23.78 9.40
N ASN A 100 12.63 24.20 10.04
CA ASN A 100 13.39 25.42 9.72
C ASN A 100 14.59 25.53 10.68
N GLY A 101 15.76 25.93 10.17
CA GLY A 101 16.85 26.41 11.02
C GLY A 101 18.26 26.23 10.46
N ASP A 102 18.74 27.29 9.82
CA ASP A 102 20.10 27.52 9.31
C ASP A 102 21.28 27.13 10.24
N GLY A 103 22.32 26.60 9.61
CA GLY A 103 23.68 27.20 9.53
C GLY A 103 24.44 27.55 10.81
N GLY A 104 25.62 26.95 11.01
CA GLY A 104 26.64 27.49 11.91
C GLY A 104 27.85 26.58 12.14
N ASN A 105 29.04 27.13 11.88
CA ASN A 105 30.35 26.47 11.80
C ASN A 105 31.17 26.59 13.11
N GLY A 106 32.02 25.59 13.39
CA GLY A 106 33.31 25.76 14.09
C GLY A 106 33.41 25.47 15.60
N GLY A 107 34.51 24.83 16.02
CA GLY A 107 35.17 25.14 17.30
C GLY A 107 35.55 23.98 18.24
N ASP A 108 36.84 23.64 18.17
CA ASP A 108 37.77 22.95 19.08
C ASP A 108 37.53 22.97 20.63
N GLY A 109 37.91 21.85 21.28
CA GLY A 109 38.61 21.78 22.58
C GLY A 109 37.85 21.90 23.93
N GLY A 110 38.02 20.90 24.82
CA GLY A 110 37.89 21.12 26.27
C GLY A 110 37.49 19.91 27.14
N ASN A 111 38.41 19.48 28.00
CA ASN A 111 38.30 18.40 29.00
C ASN A 111 37.52 18.84 30.26
N GLY A 112 36.75 17.93 30.88
CA GLY A 112 36.09 18.18 32.18
C GLY A 112 35.35 16.96 32.72
N GLY A 113 35.92 16.33 33.76
CA GLY A 113 35.34 15.18 34.44
C GLY A 113 34.23 15.54 35.45
N GLY A 114 33.26 14.65 35.56
CA GLY A 114 32.24 14.62 36.61
C GLY A 114 31.62 13.22 36.62
N GLY A 115 31.79 12.51 37.73
CA GLY A 115 31.29 11.14 37.88
C GLY A 115 29.78 11.12 38.11
N ASP A 116 29.11 10.13 37.52
CA ASP A 116 27.79 9.71 37.95
C ASP A 116 27.64 8.19 37.82
N ASN A 117 27.10 7.56 38.86
CA ASN A 117 26.83 6.14 38.93
C ASN A 117 25.41 5.89 38.40
N GLY A 118 25.27 5.16 37.30
CA GLY A 118 23.95 4.69 36.88
C GLY A 118 23.93 4.05 35.50
N GLY A 119 23.80 2.72 35.45
CA GLY A 119 23.30 1.96 34.31
C GLY A 119 24.15 2.00 33.04
N LYS A 120 24.87 0.91 32.75
CA LYS A 120 25.38 0.63 31.40
C LYS A 120 24.18 0.37 30.48
N VAL A 121 23.53 1.43 30.00
CA VAL A 121 22.57 1.35 28.89
C VAL A 121 23.42 1.08 27.65
N THR A 122 23.43 -0.17 27.23
CA THR A 122 23.93 -0.52 25.89
C THR A 122 23.11 0.27 24.87
N PRO A 123 23.74 1.03 23.96
CA PRO A 123 22.99 1.75 22.93
C PRO A 123 22.14 0.74 22.15
N LYS A 124 20.84 1.05 22.04
CA LYS A 124 19.87 0.33 21.19
C LYS A 124 20.52 0.14 19.81
N PRO A 125 20.55 -1.09 19.25
CA PRO A 125 21.05 -1.31 17.90
C PRO A 125 20.32 -0.34 16.97
N THR A 126 21.06 0.59 16.38
CA THR A 126 20.50 1.47 15.36
C THR A 126 19.98 0.57 14.25
N PRO A 127 18.72 0.71 13.81
CA PRO A 127 18.23 -0.02 12.66
C PRO A 127 19.23 0.17 11.51
N PRO A 128 19.61 -0.90 10.79
CA PRO A 128 20.43 -0.71 9.62
C PRO A 128 19.71 0.30 8.73
N THR A 129 20.36 1.44 8.47
CA THR A 129 19.96 2.37 7.41
C THR A 129 19.54 1.54 6.21
N PRO A 130 18.39 1.83 5.55
CA PRO A 130 17.96 1.04 4.40
C PRO A 130 19.14 0.93 3.46
N GLU A 131 19.77 -0.25 3.41
CA GLU A 131 20.89 -0.44 2.51
C GLU A 131 20.31 -0.17 1.13
N PRO A 132 20.91 0.71 0.32
CA PRO A 132 20.48 0.92 -1.05
C PRO A 132 20.80 -0.36 -1.83
N ARG A 133 19.96 -1.38 -1.69
CA ARG A 133 19.97 -2.56 -2.56
C ARG A 133 19.20 -2.18 -3.80
N SER A 134 19.92 -1.61 -4.75
CA SER A 134 19.53 -1.68 -6.16
C SER A 134 20.77 -1.74 -7.02
N THR A 135 21.20 -2.95 -7.37
CA THR A 135 22.10 -3.15 -8.52
C THR A 135 21.60 -4.25 -9.46
N GLY A 136 20.28 -4.48 -9.51
CA GLY A 136 19.69 -5.47 -10.41
C GLY A 136 18.24 -5.20 -10.76
N CYS A 137 17.77 -5.84 -11.82
CA CYS A 137 16.38 -5.87 -12.28
C CYS A 137 15.89 -7.33 -12.30
N GLY A 138 14.57 -7.55 -12.38
CA GLY A 138 13.99 -8.89 -12.61
C GLY A 138 14.16 -9.88 -11.44
N ILE A 139 14.42 -9.39 -10.22
CA ILE A 139 14.58 -10.23 -9.02
C ILE A 139 13.20 -10.59 -8.45
N ARG A 140 12.77 -11.84 -8.64
CA ARG A 140 11.51 -12.38 -8.11
C ARG A 140 11.67 -12.87 -6.66
N ASN A 141 10.73 -12.52 -5.79
CA ASN A 141 10.69 -13.02 -4.40
C ASN A 141 9.80 -14.27 -4.30
N THR A 142 10.28 -15.42 -4.76
CA THR A 142 9.50 -16.68 -4.85
C THR A 142 8.97 -17.22 -3.52
N HIS A 143 9.42 -16.66 -2.40
CA HIS A 143 9.06 -17.06 -1.04
C HIS A 143 8.37 -15.95 -0.26
N GLY A 144 7.93 -14.90 -0.95
CA GLY A 144 7.37 -13.71 -0.35
C GLY A 144 8.36 -12.87 0.44
N ILE A 145 7.93 -11.68 0.79
CA ILE A 145 8.58 -10.78 1.74
C ILE A 145 7.86 -10.93 3.08
N SER A 146 8.57 -11.02 4.19
CA SER A 146 8.02 -11.26 5.54
C SER A 146 7.42 -12.65 5.77
N PHE A 147 6.53 -13.11 4.90
CA PHE A 147 5.81 -14.38 5.03
C PHE A 147 5.58 -15.06 3.67
N ARG A 148 5.29 -16.35 3.73
CA ARG A 148 4.72 -17.17 2.66
C ARG A 148 3.22 -17.30 2.87
N ILE A 149 2.46 -17.40 1.80
CA ILE A 149 1.03 -17.68 1.90
C ILE A 149 0.74 -19.18 1.86
N THR A 150 -0.35 -19.57 2.49
CA THR A 150 -1.01 -20.87 2.31
C THR A 150 -2.51 -20.64 2.11
N GLY A 151 -3.21 -21.67 1.66
CA GLY A 151 -4.64 -21.55 1.39
C GLY A 151 -4.98 -20.76 0.12
N ALA A 152 -3.99 -20.48 -0.74
CA ALA A 152 -4.20 -19.97 -2.09
C ALA A 152 -5.13 -20.93 -2.85
N LYS A 153 -6.21 -20.39 -3.41
CA LYS A 153 -7.23 -21.16 -4.14
C LYS A 153 -7.25 -20.83 -5.61
N ASP A 154 -6.89 -19.59 -5.95
CA ASP A 154 -7.11 -19.03 -7.28
C ASP A 154 -5.81 -18.35 -7.75
N ASN A 155 -4.68 -19.03 -7.57
CA ASN A 155 -3.34 -18.60 -7.99
C ASN A 155 -2.88 -17.23 -7.43
N GLU A 156 -3.19 -16.96 -6.16
CA GLU A 156 -2.61 -15.82 -5.44
C GLU A 156 -1.07 -15.85 -5.47
N THR A 157 -0.46 -14.68 -5.59
CA THR A 157 0.98 -14.48 -5.49
C THR A 157 1.43 -14.36 -4.05
N GLU A 158 2.71 -14.64 -3.80
CA GLU A 158 3.35 -14.28 -2.54
C GLU A 158 3.42 -12.75 -2.39
N TYR A 159 3.41 -12.24 -1.17
CA TYR A 159 3.57 -10.80 -0.92
C TYR A 159 4.92 -10.31 -1.46
N GLY A 160 4.89 -9.37 -2.40
CA GLY A 160 6.09 -8.85 -3.07
C GLY A 160 6.74 -9.81 -4.07
N GLU A 161 6.05 -10.85 -4.55
CA GLU A 161 6.63 -11.85 -5.46
C GLU A 161 7.19 -11.22 -6.75
N PHE A 162 6.46 -10.25 -7.33
CA PHE A 162 6.79 -9.55 -8.57
C PHE A 162 6.91 -8.04 -8.32
N PRO A 163 8.05 -7.54 -7.81
CA PRO A 163 8.22 -6.14 -7.40
C PRO A 163 8.04 -5.09 -8.50
N TRP A 164 8.05 -5.52 -9.76
CA TRP A 164 7.86 -4.66 -10.92
C TRP A 164 6.40 -4.49 -11.33
N MET A 165 5.44 -5.20 -10.71
CA MET A 165 4.04 -5.06 -11.08
C MET A 165 3.46 -3.72 -10.63
N MET A 166 2.98 -2.96 -11.60
CA MET A 166 2.36 -1.65 -11.41
C MET A 166 0.85 -1.75 -11.68
N SER A 167 0.06 -1.10 -10.83
CA SER A 167 -1.37 -0.88 -11.06
C SER A 167 -1.56 0.51 -11.63
N ILE A 168 -2.11 0.60 -12.84
CA ILE A 168 -2.49 1.87 -13.47
C ILE A 168 -3.94 2.13 -13.10
N LEU A 169 -4.15 3.23 -12.39
CA LEU A 169 -5.44 3.65 -11.87
C LEU A 169 -5.90 4.89 -12.64
N LYS A 170 -7.18 4.91 -12.99
CA LYS A 170 -7.84 6.08 -13.55
C LYS A 170 -8.69 6.75 -12.48
N THR A 171 -8.37 8.00 -12.17
CA THR A 171 -9.19 8.84 -11.31
C THR A 171 -10.45 9.26 -12.07
N GLN A 172 -11.62 8.89 -11.53
CA GLN A 172 -12.92 9.22 -12.12
C GLN A 172 -13.83 9.87 -11.08
N GLU A 173 -14.69 10.76 -11.54
CA GLU A 173 -15.79 11.29 -10.74
C GLU A 173 -16.94 10.28 -10.77
N VAL A 174 -17.30 9.74 -9.61
CA VAL A 174 -18.38 8.75 -9.47
C VAL A 174 -19.47 9.35 -8.58
N LEU A 175 -20.67 9.52 -9.13
CA LEU A 175 -21.86 9.97 -8.38
C LEU A 175 -21.69 11.29 -7.60
N GLY A 176 -20.92 12.24 -8.13
CA GLY A 176 -20.68 13.54 -7.49
C GLY A 176 -19.77 13.46 -6.25
N GLN A 177 -19.18 12.29 -5.98
CA GLN A 177 -18.07 12.14 -5.04
C GLN A 177 -16.74 12.23 -5.81
N MET A 178 -15.85 13.07 -5.29
CA MET A 178 -14.55 13.33 -5.89
C MET A 178 -13.65 12.08 -5.83
N ASN A 179 -13.10 11.70 -6.97
CA ASN A 179 -11.83 10.99 -7.15
C ASN A 179 -11.71 9.53 -6.64
N GLU A 180 -12.60 8.64 -7.06
CA GLU A 180 -12.29 7.20 -6.94
C GLU A 180 -11.22 6.79 -7.96
N ASN A 181 -10.19 6.10 -7.47
CA ASN A 181 -9.15 5.51 -8.31
C ASN A 181 -9.59 4.12 -8.75
N VAL A 182 -10.05 4.02 -9.99
CA VAL A 182 -10.54 2.76 -10.58
C VAL A 182 -9.40 2.07 -11.32
N TYR A 183 -9.26 0.76 -11.15
CA TYR A 183 -8.29 -0.03 -11.92
C TYR A 183 -8.53 0.13 -13.43
N GLN A 184 -7.49 0.57 -14.15
CA GLN A 184 -7.51 0.74 -15.60
C GLN A 184 -6.74 -0.39 -16.28
N CYS A 185 -5.49 -0.61 -15.91
CA CYS A 185 -4.59 -1.58 -16.52
C CYS A 185 -3.44 -1.98 -15.60
N GLY A 186 -2.67 -2.99 -16.02
CA GLY A 186 -1.37 -3.30 -15.44
C GLY A 186 -0.23 -2.58 -16.16
N GLY A 187 0.93 -2.52 -15.51
CA GLY A 187 2.18 -2.08 -16.10
C GLY A 187 3.38 -2.74 -15.43
N SER A 188 4.57 -2.50 -15.97
CA SER A 188 5.84 -2.98 -15.43
C SER A 188 6.79 -1.82 -15.18
N LEU A 189 7.35 -1.73 -13.98
CA LEU A 189 8.41 -0.78 -13.67
C LEU A 189 9.68 -1.18 -14.42
N ILE A 190 10.22 -0.30 -15.27
CA ILE A 190 11.47 -0.54 -16.01
C ILE A 190 12.59 0.41 -15.58
N HIS A 191 12.22 1.51 -14.92
CA HIS A 191 13.09 2.48 -14.28
C HIS A 191 12.31 3.08 -13.10
N SER A 192 12.96 3.64 -12.08
CA SER A 192 12.29 4.16 -10.87
C SER A 192 11.19 5.21 -11.15
N GLN A 193 11.22 5.84 -12.33
CA GLN A 193 10.26 6.86 -12.77
C GLN A 193 9.60 6.55 -14.13
N VAL A 194 9.79 5.34 -14.69
CA VAL A 194 9.25 4.96 -16.01
C VAL A 194 8.57 3.60 -15.94
N VAL A 195 7.34 3.55 -16.45
CA VAL A 195 6.50 2.35 -16.46
C VAL A 195 6.17 1.97 -17.90
N LEU A 196 6.40 0.70 -18.24
CA LEU A 196 5.99 0.09 -19.49
C LEU A 196 4.56 -0.43 -19.38
N THR A 197 3.73 -0.16 -20.38
CA THR A 197 2.36 -0.66 -20.45
C THR A 197 1.92 -0.82 -21.91
N ALA A 198 0.66 -1.20 -22.14
CA ALA A 198 0.06 -1.28 -23.46
C ALA A 198 -0.50 0.09 -23.89
N ALA A 199 -0.46 0.39 -25.18
CA ALA A 199 -0.98 1.65 -25.72
C ALA A 199 -2.51 1.73 -25.62
N HIS A 200 -3.21 0.60 -25.81
CA HIS A 200 -4.67 0.55 -25.69
C HIS A 200 -5.17 0.93 -24.30
N CYS A 201 -4.36 0.72 -23.26
CA CYS A 201 -4.68 1.11 -21.89
C CYS A 201 -4.85 2.62 -21.71
N LEU A 202 -4.26 3.42 -22.62
CA LEU A 202 -4.18 4.87 -22.54
C LEU A 202 -5.04 5.57 -23.59
N ASN A 203 -5.73 4.79 -24.43
CA ASN A 203 -6.54 5.33 -25.52
C ASN A 203 -7.68 6.21 -24.95
N LYS A 204 -7.78 7.45 -25.42
CA LYS A 204 -8.78 8.45 -25.00
C LYS A 204 -8.72 8.82 -23.50
N ILE A 205 -7.56 8.71 -22.87
CA ILE A 205 -7.32 9.11 -21.47
C ILE A 205 -6.26 10.20 -21.43
N ARG A 206 -6.40 11.19 -20.54
CA ARG A 206 -5.36 12.20 -20.28
C ARG A 206 -4.41 11.72 -19.19
N ALA A 207 -3.14 12.12 -19.27
CA ALA A 207 -2.14 11.82 -18.24
C ALA A 207 -2.59 12.27 -16.83
N SER A 208 -3.25 13.43 -16.73
CA SER A 208 -3.79 13.97 -15.47
C SER A 208 -4.90 13.13 -14.84
N GLU A 209 -5.51 12.20 -15.58
CA GLU A 209 -6.51 11.26 -15.06
C GLU A 209 -5.86 9.98 -14.53
N LEU A 210 -4.53 9.83 -14.65
CA LEU A 210 -3.82 8.60 -14.35
C LEU A 210 -2.91 8.73 -13.14
N LYS A 211 -2.90 7.65 -12.36
CA LYS A 211 -1.99 7.42 -11.25
C LYS A 211 -1.42 6.02 -11.40
N VAL A 212 -0.15 5.85 -11.05
CA VAL A 212 0.49 4.54 -10.96
C VAL A 212 0.72 4.21 -9.49
N ARG A 213 0.28 3.01 -9.09
CA ARG A 213 0.57 2.42 -7.79
C ARG A 213 1.60 1.31 -7.91
N ALA A 214 2.64 1.38 -7.09
CA ALA A 214 3.71 0.38 -6.97
C ALA A 214 3.67 -0.30 -5.60
N GLY A 215 4.06 -1.57 -5.54
CA GLY A 215 4.16 -2.30 -4.27
C GLY A 215 2.83 -2.76 -3.67
N GLU A 216 1.74 -2.61 -4.42
CA GLU A 216 0.42 -3.14 -4.04
C GLU A 216 0.43 -4.68 -4.03
N TRP A 217 -0.38 -5.29 -3.15
CA TRP A 217 -0.57 -6.73 -3.12
C TRP A 217 -2.03 -7.10 -2.88
N ASP A 218 -2.60 -6.74 -1.72
CA ASP A 218 -4.04 -6.86 -1.45
C ASP A 218 -4.71 -5.48 -1.41
N THR A 219 -5.38 -5.15 -2.51
CA THR A 219 -6.04 -3.84 -2.74
C THR A 219 -7.14 -3.48 -1.73
N LYS A 220 -7.51 -4.40 -0.82
CA LYS A 220 -8.49 -4.16 0.26
C LYS A 220 -7.86 -3.75 1.58
N THR A 221 -6.54 -3.73 1.69
CA THR A 221 -5.85 -3.44 2.94
C THR A 221 -4.60 -2.60 2.71
N THR A 222 -4.06 -2.06 3.79
CA THR A 222 -2.87 -1.19 3.78
C THR A 222 -1.92 -1.50 4.94
N ILE A 223 -2.10 -2.67 5.58
CA ILE A 223 -1.38 -3.07 6.79
C ILE A 223 -0.28 -4.09 6.51
N GLU A 224 0.13 -4.22 5.25
CA GLU A 224 1.34 -4.92 4.86
C GLU A 224 2.61 -4.23 5.42
N MET A 225 3.71 -4.99 5.48
CA MET A 225 4.98 -4.51 6.06
C MET A 225 5.55 -3.28 5.33
N TYR A 226 5.49 -3.26 4.02
CA TYR A 226 5.89 -2.12 3.21
C TYR A 226 4.64 -1.52 2.57
N PRO A 227 4.37 -0.21 2.74
CA PRO A 227 3.24 0.44 2.12
C PRO A 227 3.45 0.55 0.60
N TYR A 228 2.34 0.55 -0.15
CA TYR A 228 2.37 0.91 -1.56
C TYR A 228 2.78 2.38 -1.74
N GLN A 229 3.23 2.72 -2.94
CA GLN A 229 3.53 4.10 -3.34
C GLN A 229 2.68 4.49 -4.55
N ASP A 230 2.08 5.68 -4.50
CA ASP A 230 1.36 6.27 -5.63
C ASP A 230 2.21 7.37 -6.29
N ARG A 231 2.16 7.46 -7.62
CA ARG A 231 2.75 8.55 -8.42
C ARG A 231 1.80 9.03 -9.50
N SER A 232 1.81 10.32 -9.77
CA SER A 232 0.99 10.90 -10.85
C SER A 232 1.69 10.70 -12.19
N VAL A 233 0.93 10.54 -13.26
CA VAL A 233 1.49 10.50 -14.62
C VAL A 233 1.59 11.92 -15.17
N VAL A 234 2.79 12.35 -15.54
CA VAL A 234 3.05 13.67 -16.16
C VAL A 234 2.76 13.61 -17.65
N GLU A 235 3.26 12.56 -18.30
CA GLU A 235 3.14 12.36 -19.73
C GLU A 235 3.17 10.87 -20.03
N PHE A 236 2.60 10.49 -21.16
CA PHE A 236 2.82 9.17 -21.73
C PHE A 236 3.10 9.27 -23.23
N VAL A 237 3.88 8.31 -23.72
CA VAL A 237 4.21 8.20 -25.13
C VAL A 237 3.73 6.84 -25.63
N LEU A 238 2.84 6.86 -26.63
CA LEU A 238 2.43 5.67 -27.36
C LEU A 238 3.49 5.36 -28.41
N HIS A 239 3.63 4.09 -28.79
CA HIS A 239 4.44 3.74 -29.96
C HIS A 239 3.96 4.54 -31.19
N PRO A 240 4.86 5.17 -31.98
CA PRO A 240 4.48 6.04 -33.09
C PRO A 240 3.64 5.30 -34.16
N ASP A 241 3.89 4.00 -34.33
CA ASP A 241 3.14 3.13 -35.25
C ASP A 241 2.01 2.34 -34.57
N TYR A 242 1.53 2.75 -33.38
CA TYR A 242 0.40 2.10 -32.73
C TYR A 242 -0.87 2.24 -33.59
N TYR A 243 -1.53 1.10 -33.84
CA TYR A 243 -2.78 1.06 -34.59
C TYR A 243 -3.88 0.36 -33.78
N ASP A 244 -4.89 1.14 -33.39
CA ASP A 244 -5.97 0.68 -32.50
C ASP A 244 -6.89 -0.38 -33.13
N GLY A 245 -7.12 -0.32 -34.44
CA GLY A 245 -8.00 -1.24 -35.15
C GLY A 245 -7.50 -2.69 -35.15
N GLY A 246 -6.19 -2.91 -35.03
CA GLY A 246 -5.56 -4.24 -35.00
C GLY A 246 -4.66 -4.49 -33.79
N LEU A 247 -4.54 -3.53 -32.87
CA LEU A 247 -3.59 -3.54 -31.75
C LEU A 247 -2.13 -3.80 -32.17
N HIS A 248 -1.73 -3.29 -33.34
CA HIS A 248 -0.33 -3.36 -33.76
C HIS A 248 0.50 -2.36 -32.96
N ASN A 249 1.72 -2.78 -32.57
CA ASN A 249 2.64 -1.97 -31.77
C ASN A 249 1.99 -1.44 -30.48
N ASP A 250 1.24 -2.31 -29.80
CA ASP A 250 0.48 -1.98 -28.59
C ASP A 250 1.39 -1.85 -27.35
N VAL A 251 2.22 -0.82 -27.36
CA VAL A 251 3.19 -0.51 -26.30
C VAL A 251 3.25 0.98 -26.05
N ALA A 252 3.37 1.35 -24.77
CA ALA A 252 3.49 2.73 -24.33
C ALA A 252 4.38 2.85 -23.09
N LEU A 253 4.90 4.06 -22.89
CA LEU A 253 5.67 4.43 -21.71
C LEU A 253 4.93 5.52 -20.94
N LEU A 254 4.86 5.37 -19.62
CA LEU A 254 4.41 6.40 -18.69
C LEU A 254 5.61 7.05 -17.99
N PHE A 255 5.63 8.37 -17.95
CA PHE A 255 6.61 9.16 -17.20
C PHE A 255 5.94 9.75 -15.96
N LEU A 256 6.53 9.47 -14.79
CA LEU A 256 5.95 9.80 -13.49
C LEU A 256 6.47 11.15 -12.97
N ASP A 257 5.70 11.78 -12.07
CA ASP A 257 6.05 13.07 -11.45
C ASP A 257 7.29 13.01 -10.55
N SER A 258 7.53 11.87 -9.92
CA SER A 258 8.70 11.62 -9.08
C SER A 258 9.07 10.13 -9.07
N PRO A 259 10.33 9.78 -8.80
CA PRO A 259 10.74 8.38 -8.75
C PRO A 259 10.08 7.64 -7.57
N PHE A 260 9.84 6.35 -7.74
CA PHE A 260 9.55 5.44 -6.64
C PHE A 260 10.79 5.23 -5.78
N GLN A 261 10.57 5.10 -4.47
CA GLN A 261 11.60 4.64 -3.55
C GLN A 261 11.71 3.12 -3.68
N LEU A 262 12.78 2.64 -4.30
CA LEU A 262 12.99 1.21 -4.51
C LEU A 262 13.22 0.50 -3.17
N ASN A 263 12.58 -0.65 -2.99
CA ASN A 263 12.68 -1.47 -1.78
C ASN A 263 12.42 -2.94 -2.13
N LYS A 264 12.17 -3.80 -1.14
CA LYS A 264 11.96 -5.25 -1.39
C LYS A 264 10.73 -5.58 -2.24
N ILE A 265 9.73 -4.70 -2.27
CA ILE A 265 8.45 -4.89 -2.97
C ILE A 265 8.30 -3.98 -4.20
N ILE A 266 9.27 -3.09 -4.46
CA ILE A 266 9.30 -2.19 -5.63
C ILE A 266 10.70 -2.23 -6.25
N GLN A 267 10.85 -2.91 -7.39
CA GLN A 267 12.08 -3.02 -8.17
C GLN A 267 11.76 -3.09 -9.67
N PRO A 268 12.66 -2.66 -10.57
CA PRO A 268 12.41 -2.74 -12.00
C PRO A 268 12.54 -4.18 -12.54
N VAL A 269 11.82 -4.48 -13.62
CA VAL A 269 12.02 -5.68 -14.44
C VAL A 269 13.13 -5.44 -15.47
N CYS A 270 13.84 -6.50 -15.86
CA CYS A 270 14.82 -6.40 -16.94
C CYS A 270 14.12 -6.34 -18.29
N LEU A 271 14.61 -5.46 -19.17
CA LEU A 271 14.25 -5.50 -20.58
C LEU A 271 15.20 -6.45 -21.32
N PRO A 272 14.68 -7.26 -22.24
CA PRO A 272 15.54 -8.09 -23.07
C PRO A 272 16.36 -7.25 -24.06
N PRO A 273 17.50 -7.76 -24.55
CA PRO A 273 18.14 -7.19 -25.71
C PRO A 273 17.21 -7.31 -26.93
N GLN A 274 17.44 -6.46 -27.93
CA GLN A 274 16.74 -6.55 -29.20
C GLN A 274 16.92 -7.95 -29.82
N ASP A 275 15.85 -8.48 -30.41
CA ASP A 275 15.80 -9.79 -31.08
C ASP A 275 16.10 -10.99 -30.15
N ALA A 276 15.95 -10.82 -28.83
CA ALA A 276 16.02 -11.92 -27.89
C ALA A 276 14.94 -12.97 -28.20
N THR A 277 15.36 -14.24 -28.24
CA THR A 277 14.45 -15.39 -28.35
C THR A 277 14.20 -15.97 -26.98
N PHE A 278 12.94 -16.21 -26.64
CA PHE A 278 12.53 -16.89 -25.42
C PHE A 278 12.06 -18.31 -25.74
N ASP A 279 12.35 -19.26 -24.86
CA ASP A 279 11.82 -20.63 -24.94
C ASP A 279 10.37 -20.73 -24.44
N TYR A 280 9.88 -19.66 -23.80
CA TYR A 280 8.54 -19.50 -23.23
C TYR A 280 8.16 -20.54 -22.17
N GLU A 281 9.12 -21.34 -21.68
CA GLU A 281 8.83 -22.43 -20.72
C GLU A 281 8.56 -21.93 -19.31
N THR A 282 9.01 -20.71 -18.98
CA THR A 282 8.90 -20.13 -17.63
C THR A 282 8.37 -18.69 -17.67
N CYS A 283 7.24 -18.49 -18.35
CA CYS A 283 6.57 -17.20 -18.42
C CYS A 283 5.44 -17.10 -17.39
N PHE A 284 5.22 -15.89 -16.87
CA PHE A 284 4.15 -15.61 -15.91
C PHE A 284 3.30 -14.44 -16.41
N ALA A 285 1.99 -14.57 -16.30
CA ALA A 285 1.06 -13.45 -16.39
C ALA A 285 0.57 -13.08 -14.99
N THR A 286 0.60 -11.79 -14.64
CA THR A 286 0.25 -11.31 -13.29
C THR A 286 -0.71 -10.14 -13.34
N GLY A 287 -1.66 -10.05 -12.41
CA GLY A 287 -2.51 -8.87 -12.27
C GLY A 287 -3.70 -9.02 -11.33
N TRP A 288 -4.44 -7.92 -11.18
CA TRP A 288 -5.70 -7.81 -10.40
C TRP A 288 -6.96 -7.79 -11.29
N GLY A 289 -6.79 -8.10 -12.58
CA GLY A 289 -7.85 -8.04 -13.59
C GLY A 289 -9.05 -8.92 -13.25
N LYS A 290 -10.17 -8.68 -13.94
CA LYS A 290 -11.39 -9.46 -13.72
C LYS A 290 -11.16 -10.96 -13.95
N ASN A 291 -11.75 -11.78 -13.10
CA ASN A 291 -11.75 -13.24 -13.28
C ASN A 291 -12.57 -13.72 -14.50
N LEU A 292 -13.48 -12.89 -15.01
CA LEU A 292 -14.31 -13.17 -16.17
C LEU A 292 -14.38 -11.97 -17.10
N TYR A 293 -14.49 -12.22 -18.39
CA TYR A 293 -14.74 -11.17 -19.37
C TYR A 293 -16.15 -10.57 -19.21
N GLY A 294 -16.25 -9.26 -19.41
CA GLY A 294 -17.52 -8.53 -19.42
C GLY A 294 -18.01 -8.04 -18.06
N LYS A 295 -19.32 -7.78 -17.97
CA LYS A 295 -19.97 -7.25 -16.77
C LYS A 295 -19.95 -8.18 -15.53
N PRO A 296 -20.02 -9.52 -15.64
CA PRO A 296 -20.08 -10.37 -14.45
C PRO A 296 -18.71 -10.58 -13.77
N GLY A 297 -17.61 -10.20 -14.41
CA GLY A 297 -16.28 -10.36 -13.85
C GLY A 297 -16.01 -9.43 -12.67
N ILE A 298 -15.44 -10.00 -11.62
CA ILE A 298 -15.08 -9.30 -10.38
C ILE A 298 -13.56 -9.11 -10.38
N TYR A 299 -13.11 -7.90 -10.00
CA TYR A 299 -11.70 -7.62 -9.81
C TYR A 299 -11.14 -8.43 -8.64
N GLN A 300 -9.90 -8.86 -8.78
CA GLN A 300 -9.21 -9.66 -7.77
C GLN A 300 -8.54 -8.73 -6.77
N THR A 301 -8.57 -9.11 -5.49
CA THR A 301 -8.11 -8.22 -4.42
C THR A 301 -6.63 -8.44 -4.14
N ILE A 302 -6.24 -9.71 -3.98
CA ILE A 302 -4.85 -10.17 -3.93
C ILE A 302 -4.33 -10.37 -5.37
N LEU A 303 -3.11 -9.92 -5.63
CA LEU A 303 -2.42 -10.12 -6.91
C LEU A 303 -2.33 -11.60 -7.27
N LYS A 304 -2.67 -11.95 -8.51
CA LYS A 304 -2.60 -13.33 -9.02
C LYS A 304 -1.49 -13.53 -10.03
N LYS A 305 -1.06 -14.78 -10.20
CA LYS A 305 -0.15 -15.24 -11.26
C LYS A 305 -0.74 -16.42 -12.04
N ILE A 306 -0.36 -16.58 -13.29
CA ILE A 306 -0.62 -17.77 -14.10
C ILE A 306 0.68 -18.12 -14.83
N ASP A 307 1.05 -19.39 -14.78
CA ASP A 307 2.16 -19.95 -15.56
C ASP A 307 1.64 -20.20 -16.99
N LEU A 308 2.38 -19.73 -18.00
CA LEU A 308 1.97 -19.76 -19.42
C LEU A 308 2.56 -20.96 -20.17
#